data_AF-A0AAW9HYM8-F1
#
_entry.id   AF-A0AAW9HYM8-F1
#
_cell.length_a   1.000
_cell.length_b   1.000
_cell.length_c   1.000
_cell.angle_alpha   90.00
_cell.angle_beta   90.00
_cell.angle_gamma   90.00
#
_symmetry.space_group_name_H-M   'P 1'
#
loop_
_entity.id
_entity.type
_entity.pdbx_description
1 polymer ?
#
loop_
_entity_poly.entity_id
_entity_poly.type
_entity_poly.pdbx_seq_one_letter_code
_entity_poly.pdbx_strand_id
1 'polypeptide(L)'
;MEKLTINQGMIKVAEIERNYRYKSPNVINRKKASITYILEADGARFDCDEKFDFNKELNELISLSNNIEKIKTAIAYANNTTEIQVLGEITTIQGALNKVKLKRELAFELEELLQNVKA
;
A
#
# COMPACT_ATOMS: atom_id res chain seq x y z
N MET A 1 -5.05 -18.60 -8.87
CA MET A 1 -4.38 -17.72 -7.88
C MET A 1 -3.11 -18.41 -7.44
N GLU A 2 -1.98 -17.71 -7.47
CA GLU A 2 -0.71 -18.25 -6.98
C GLU A 2 -0.88 -18.64 -5.49
N LYS A 3 -0.44 -19.83 -5.10
CA LYS A 3 -0.53 -20.28 -3.70
C LYS A 3 0.59 -19.62 -2.91
N LEU A 4 0.26 -18.55 -2.20
CA LEU A 4 1.19 -17.82 -1.35
C LEU A 4 0.91 -18.16 0.12
N THR A 5 1.97 -18.27 0.92
CA THR A 5 1.86 -18.20 2.39
C THR A 5 1.44 -16.79 2.81
N ILE A 6 0.93 -16.62 4.03
CA ILE A 6 0.54 -15.31 4.58
C ILE A 6 1.72 -14.32 4.49
N ASN A 7 2.93 -14.74 4.87
CA ASN A 7 4.14 -13.90 4.81
C ASN A 7 4.49 -13.49 3.38
N GLN A 8 4.46 -14.42 2.42
CA GLN A 8 4.70 -14.09 1.01
C GLN A 8 3.63 -13.13 0.46
N GLY A 9 2.37 -13.32 0.87
CA GLY A 9 1.27 -12.41 0.54
C GLY A 9 1.53 -10.99 1.08
N MET A 10 1.99 -10.87 2.33
CA MET A 10 2.32 -9.57 2.94
C MET A 10 3.45 -8.85 2.21
N ILE A 11 4.53 -9.57 1.87
CA ILE A 11 5.66 -9.00 1.10
C ILE A 11 5.18 -8.53 -0.27
N LYS A 12 4.40 -9.36 -0.97
CA LYS A 12 3.85 -9.02 -2.30
C LYS A 12 2.92 -7.81 -2.25
N VAL A 13 2.09 -7.68 -1.21
CA VAL A 13 1.27 -6.47 -1.00
C VAL A 13 2.16 -5.23 -0.82
N ALA A 14 3.21 -5.31 0.00
CA ALA A 14 4.10 -4.19 0.24
C ALA A 14 4.80 -3.72 -1.06
N GLU A 15 5.23 -4.65 -1.91
CA GLU A 15 5.82 -4.36 -3.22
C GLU A 15 4.81 -3.67 -4.16
N ILE A 16 3.59 -4.22 -4.28
CA ILE A 16 2.57 -3.66 -5.17
C ILE A 16 2.10 -2.30 -4.66
N GLU A 17 1.94 -2.11 -3.35
CA GLU A 17 1.62 -0.80 -2.74
C GLU A 17 2.72 0.23 -2.97
N ARG A 18 3.99 -0.19 -2.94
CA ARG A 18 5.12 0.69 -3.27
C ARG A 18 5.01 1.17 -4.72
N ASN A 19 4.75 0.26 -5.65
CA ASN A 19 4.57 0.59 -7.06
C ASN A 19 3.35 1.51 -7.29
N TYR A 20 2.23 1.22 -6.63
CA TYR A 20 1.03 2.06 -6.67
C TYR A 20 1.33 3.48 -6.16
N ARG A 21 2.02 3.61 -5.02
CA ARG A 21 2.40 4.92 -4.43
C ARG A 21 3.34 5.73 -5.32
N TYR A 22 4.27 5.09 -6.03
CA TYR A 22 5.12 5.80 -6.98
C TYR A 22 4.37 6.25 -8.24
N LYS A 23 3.46 5.42 -8.74
CA LYS A 23 2.76 5.68 -10.00
C LYS A 23 1.63 6.69 -9.85
N SER A 24 0.93 6.68 -8.70
CA SER A 24 -0.25 7.50 -8.45
C SER A 24 -0.02 9.02 -8.62
N PRO A 25 1.02 9.63 -8.02
CA PRO A 25 1.28 11.05 -8.20
C PRO A 25 1.56 11.42 -9.65
N ASN A 26 2.29 10.58 -10.39
CA ASN A 26 2.65 10.85 -11.78
C ASN A 26 1.41 10.89 -12.69
N VAL A 27 0.48 9.95 -12.51
CA VAL A 27 -0.77 9.92 -13.28
C VAL A 27 -1.68 11.09 -12.91
N ILE A 28 -1.82 11.40 -11.61
CA ILE A 28 -2.66 12.49 -11.12
C ILE A 28 -2.11 13.86 -11.56
N ASN A 29 -0.80 14.06 -11.47
CA ASN A 29 -0.16 15.33 -11.79
C ASN A 29 -0.09 15.56 -13.30
N ARG A 30 0.19 14.53 -14.12
CA ARG A 30 0.17 14.68 -15.60
C ARG A 30 -1.23 14.97 -16.13
N LYS A 31 -2.32 14.50 -15.50
CA LYS A 31 -3.68 14.91 -15.86
C LYS A 31 -3.92 16.42 -15.66
N LYS A 32 -3.24 17.03 -14.69
CA LYS A 32 -3.39 18.44 -14.32
C LYS A 32 -2.44 19.36 -15.09
N ALA A 33 -1.44 18.82 -15.77
CA ALA A 33 -0.47 19.62 -16.52
C ALA A 33 -1.06 20.09 -17.86
N SER A 34 -0.87 21.38 -18.16
CA SER A 34 -1.11 21.94 -19.49
C SER A 34 -0.02 21.45 -20.45
N ILE A 35 -0.41 20.99 -21.65
CA ILE A 35 0.55 20.57 -22.68
C ILE A 35 1.40 21.78 -23.10
N THR A 36 2.71 21.68 -22.98
CA THR A 36 3.66 22.68 -23.45
C THR A 36 4.02 22.40 -24.90
N TYR A 37 3.90 23.40 -25.77
CA TYR A 37 4.26 23.28 -27.17
C TYR A 37 4.99 24.52 -27.67
N ILE A 38 5.80 24.34 -28.71
CA ILE A 38 6.46 25.42 -29.46
C ILE A 38 5.74 25.53 -30.81
N LEU A 39 5.43 26.77 -31.21
CA LEU A 39 4.99 27.11 -32.56
C LEU A 39 6.22 27.52 -33.38
N GLU A 40 6.53 26.75 -34.40
CA GLU A 40 7.63 27.04 -35.33
C GLU A 40 7.22 28.11 -36.35
N ALA A 41 8.20 28.73 -37.00
CA ALA A 41 7.98 29.84 -37.93
C ALA A 41 7.23 29.41 -39.21
N ASP A 42 7.21 28.11 -39.53
CA ASP A 42 6.44 27.50 -40.61
C ASP A 42 4.99 27.16 -40.20
N GLY A 43 4.62 27.44 -38.94
CA GLY A 43 3.33 27.12 -38.35
C GLY A 43 3.22 25.71 -37.79
N ALA A 44 4.29 24.90 -37.82
CA ALA A 44 4.29 23.57 -37.23
C ALA A 44 4.23 23.67 -35.70
N ARG A 45 3.47 22.74 -35.08
CA ARG A 45 3.38 22.59 -33.63
C ARG A 45 4.32 21.47 -33.20
N PHE A 46 5.29 21.80 -32.36
CA PHE A 46 6.15 20.84 -31.69
C PHE A 46 5.70 20.68 -30.22
N ASP A 47 5.10 19.53 -29.90
CA ASP A 47 4.74 19.19 -28.52
C ASP A 47 6.02 18.83 -27.75
N CYS A 48 6.31 19.60 -26.69
CA CYS A 48 7.52 19.45 -25.88
C CYS A 48 7.40 18.34 -24.83
N ASP A 49 6.18 17.87 -24.58
CA ASP A 49 5.90 16.84 -23.59
C ASP A 49 5.99 15.44 -24.21
N GLU A 50 6.56 14.48 -23.46
CA GLU A 50 6.48 13.06 -23.82
C GLU A 50 5.02 12.61 -23.99
N LYS A 51 4.76 11.80 -25.02
CA LYS A 51 3.45 11.17 -25.23
C LYS A 51 3.08 10.33 -24.01
N PHE A 52 2.13 10.83 -23.22
CA PHE A 52 1.61 10.16 -22.03
C PHE A 52 0.21 9.62 -22.29
N ASP A 53 0.08 8.29 -22.32
CA ASP A 53 -1.22 7.63 -22.44
C ASP A 53 -1.88 7.53 -21.05
N PHE A 54 -2.64 8.57 -20.70
CA PHE A 54 -3.35 8.63 -19.42
C PHE A 54 -4.27 7.42 -19.19
N ASN A 55 -4.96 6.93 -20.23
CA ASN A 55 -5.93 5.85 -20.07
C ASN A 55 -5.24 4.52 -19.76
N LYS A 56 -4.14 4.22 -20.46
CA LYS A 56 -3.32 3.04 -20.16
C LYS A 56 -2.78 3.11 -18.73
N GLU A 57 -2.21 4.25 -18.36
CA GLU A 57 -1.57 4.45 -17.06
C GLU A 57 -2.56 4.39 -15.89
N LEU A 58 -3.77 4.93 -16.09
CA LEU A 58 -4.89 4.83 -15.14
C LEU A 58 -5.39 3.39 -15.01
N ASN A 59 -5.55 2.67 -16.12
CA ASN A 59 -5.99 1.26 -16.10
C ASN A 59 -5.00 0.37 -15.36
N GLU A 60 -3.70 0.60 -15.54
CA GLU A 60 -2.67 -0.09 -14.78
C GLU A 60 -2.75 0.22 -13.28
N LEU A 61 -3.02 1.47 -12.91
CA LEU A 61 -3.19 1.88 -11.51
C LEU A 61 -4.42 1.23 -10.86
N ILE A 62 -5.54 1.16 -11.58
CA ILE A 62 -6.74 0.43 -11.15
C ILE A 62 -6.43 -1.05 -10.96
N SER A 63 -5.70 -1.67 -11.90
CA SER A 63 -5.29 -3.07 -11.80
C SER A 63 -4.42 -3.33 -10.56
N LEU A 64 -3.45 -2.45 -10.27
CA LEU A 64 -2.65 -2.51 -9.05
C LEU A 64 -3.52 -2.43 -7.78
N SER A 65 -4.47 -1.50 -7.73
CA SER A 65 -5.40 -1.36 -6.61
C SER A 65 -6.23 -2.61 -6.37
N ASN A 66 -6.84 -3.16 -7.43
CA ASN A 66 -7.63 -4.38 -7.36
C ASN A 66 -6.81 -5.58 -6.89
N ASN A 67 -5.54 -5.67 -7.30
CA ASN A 67 -4.64 -6.73 -6.87
C ASN A 67 -4.25 -6.59 -5.39
N ILE A 68 -3.99 -5.37 -4.92
CA ILE A 68 -3.74 -5.09 -3.50
C ILE A 68 -4.93 -5.55 -2.65
N GLU A 69 -6.14 -5.15 -3.05
CA GLU A 69 -7.37 -5.48 -2.31
C GLU A 69 -7.59 -6.99 -2.24
N LYS A 70 -7.48 -7.70 -3.37
CA LYS A 70 -7.63 -9.16 -3.42
C LYS A 70 -6.67 -9.87 -2.47
N ILE A 71 -5.40 -9.49 -2.47
CA ILE A 71 -4.40 -10.15 -1.61
C ILE A 71 -4.64 -9.78 -0.13
N LYS A 72 -4.97 -8.53 0.18
CA LYS A 72 -5.31 -8.11 1.55
C LYS A 72 -6.51 -8.87 2.10
N THR A 73 -7.56 -9.05 1.30
CA THR A 73 -8.75 -9.83 1.68
C THR A 73 -8.40 -11.28 1.95
N ALA A 74 -7.55 -11.90 1.11
CA ALA A 74 -7.09 -13.27 1.34
C ALA A 74 -6.25 -13.40 2.63
N ILE A 75 -5.36 -12.43 2.91
CA ILE A 75 -4.58 -12.39 4.16
C ILE A 75 -5.51 -12.22 5.37
N ALA A 76 -6.47 -11.30 5.29
CA ALA A 76 -7.42 -11.07 6.37
C ALA A 76 -8.24 -12.34 6.66
N TYR A 77 -8.72 -13.02 5.62
CA TYR A 77 -9.42 -14.29 5.78
C TYR A 77 -8.54 -15.36 6.46
N ALA A 78 -7.30 -15.52 5.99
CA ALA A 78 -6.36 -16.49 6.56
C ALA A 78 -6.03 -16.16 8.04
N ASN A 79 -5.85 -14.88 8.37
CA ASN A 79 -5.56 -14.45 9.74
C ASN A 79 -6.74 -14.69 10.69
N ASN A 80 -7.98 -14.57 10.21
CA ASN A 80 -9.16 -14.77 11.03
C ASN A 80 -9.57 -16.24 11.18
N THR A 81 -9.16 -17.11 10.26
CA THR A 81 -9.56 -18.53 10.28
C THR A 81 -8.45 -19.47 10.75
N THR A 82 -7.18 -19.07 10.64
CA THR A 82 -6.07 -19.91 11.11
C THR A 82 -5.91 -19.79 12.62
N GLU A 83 -6.08 -20.91 13.31
CA GLU A 83 -5.84 -21.03 14.74
C GLU A 83 -4.37 -21.34 15.03
N ILE A 84 -3.86 -20.74 16.11
CA ILE A 84 -2.52 -20.94 16.65
C ILE A 84 -2.60 -21.07 18.17
N GLN A 85 -1.66 -21.80 18.76
CA GLN A 85 -1.54 -21.90 20.20
C GLN A 85 -0.49 -20.90 20.70
N VAL A 86 -0.89 -19.99 21.59
CA VAL A 86 -0.02 -18.96 22.16
C VAL A 86 -0.15 -19.01 23.68
N LEU A 87 0.96 -19.27 24.37
CA LEU A 87 1.01 -19.34 25.84
C LEU A 87 -0.05 -20.29 26.45
N GLY A 88 -0.35 -21.40 25.77
CA GLY A 88 -1.33 -22.38 26.21
C GLY A 88 -2.78 -22.11 25.77
N GLU A 89 -3.09 -20.93 25.25
CA GLU A 89 -4.42 -20.59 24.71
C GLU A 89 -4.48 -20.81 23.20
N ILE A 90 -5.58 -21.37 22.70
CA ILE A 90 -5.88 -21.41 21.27
C ILE A 90 -6.52 -20.08 20.87
N THR A 91 -5.98 -19.42 19.86
CA THR A 91 -6.50 -18.15 19.34
C THR A 91 -6.26 -18.06 17.83
N THR A 92 -6.93 -17.15 17.13
CA THR A 92 -6.65 -16.90 15.71
C THR A 92 -5.37 -16.08 15.57
N ILE A 93 -4.72 -16.14 14.41
CA ILE A 93 -3.58 -15.25 14.10
C ILE A 93 -3.99 -13.79 14.32
N GLN A 94 -5.19 -13.38 13.88
CA GLN A 94 -5.69 -12.03 14.10
C GLN A 94 -5.87 -11.70 15.59
N GLY A 95 -6.38 -12.64 16.38
CA GLY A 95 -6.51 -12.50 17.83
C GLY A 95 -5.16 -12.28 18.51
N ALA A 96 -4.15 -13.07 18.14
CA ALA A 96 -2.79 -12.90 18.63
C ALA A 96 -2.18 -11.55 18.23
N LEU A 97 -2.35 -11.13 16.97
CA LEU A 97 -1.88 -9.81 16.49
C LEU A 97 -2.51 -8.65 17.26
N ASN A 98 -3.81 -8.73 17.55
CA ASN A 98 -4.51 -7.72 18.35
C ASN A 98 -3.97 -7.65 19.79
N LYS A 99 -3.72 -8.82 20.43
CA LYS A 99 -3.09 -8.88 21.76
C LYS A 99 -1.69 -8.25 21.75
N VAL A 100 -0.88 -8.50 20.72
CA VAL A 100 0.45 -7.90 20.57
C VAL A 100 0.36 -6.39 20.40
N LYS A 101 -0.59 -5.89 19.59
CA LYS A 101 -0.81 -4.46 19.39
C LYS A 101 -1.14 -3.76 20.71
N LEU A 102 -2.12 -4.28 21.45
CA LEU A 102 -2.52 -3.73 22.76
C LEU A 102 -1.35 -3.68 23.74
N LYS A 103 -0.55 -4.74 23.81
CA LYS A 103 0.63 -4.78 24.69
C LYS A 103 1.70 -3.76 24.29
N ARG A 104 1.89 -3.51 23.00
CA ARG A 104 2.82 -2.47 22.52
C ARG A 104 2.33 -1.07 22.88
N GLU A 105 1.05 -0.78 22.71
CA GLU A 105 0.45 0.50 23.08
C GLU A 105 0.63 0.77 24.58
N LEU A 106 0.31 -0.21 25.43
CA LEU A 106 0.53 -0.10 26.88
C LEU A 106 2.01 0.11 27.26
N ALA A 107 2.93 -0.57 26.57
CA ALA A 107 4.35 -0.38 26.80
C ALA A 107 4.79 1.06 26.48
N PHE A 108 4.32 1.64 25.38
CA PHE A 108 4.61 3.02 25.02
C PHE A 108 4.04 4.02 26.04
N GLU A 109 2.79 3.82 26.50
CA GLU A 109 2.18 4.65 27.53
C GLU A 109 2.97 4.62 28.85
N LEU A 110 3.44 3.44 29.26
CA LEU A 110 4.26 3.28 30.46
C LEU A 110 5.64 3.94 30.30
N GLU A 111 6.26 3.84 29.13
CA GLU A 111 7.52 4.53 28.82
C GLU A 111 7.36 6.05 28.91
N GLU A 112 6.28 6.60 28.37
CA GLU A 112 5.96 8.02 28.44
C GLU A 112 5.73 8.48 29.89
N LEU A 113 4.96 7.74 30.68
CA LEU A 113 4.76 8.02 32.10
C LEU A 113 6.07 8.00 32.88
N LEU A 114 6.94 7.02 32.64
CA LEU A 114 8.25 6.92 33.28
C LEU A 114 9.15 8.10 32.92
N GLN A 115 9.09 8.60 31.68
CA GLN A 115 9.82 9.81 31.29
C GLN A 115 9.28 11.05 32.01
N ASN A 116 7.96 11.20 32.10
CA ASN A 116 7.33 12.32 32.77
C ASN A 116 7.57 12.35 34.29
N VAL A 117 7.71 11.19 34.95
CA VAL A 117 8.03 11.10 36.39
C VAL A 117 9.52 11.35 36.68
N LYS A 118 10.40 11.16 35.70
CA LYS A 118 11.84 11.43 35.83
C LYS A 118 12.22 12.90 35.59
N ALA A 119 11.31 13.70 35.03
CA ALA A 119 11.47 15.14 34.79
C ALA A 119 11.12 15.94 36.05
#